data_AF-L0K0A7-F1
#
_entry.id   AF-L0K0A7-F1
#
_cell.length_a   1.000
_cell.length_b   1.000
_cell.length_c   1.000
_cell.angle_alpha   90.00
_cell.angle_beta   90.00
_cell.angle_gamma   90.00
#
_symmetry.space_group_name_H-M   'P 1'
#
loop_
_entity.id
_entity.type
_entity.pdbx_description
1 polymer ?
#
loop_
_entity_poly.entity_id
_entity_poly.type
_entity_poly.pdbx_seq_one_letter_code
_entity_poly.pdbx_strand_id
1 'polypeptide(L)' 'MPRCQDCGGYVTRDFVRVFGIDGTVAGCPDCTTYRELQEGGGVEDATDSTWTAKPDRST' A
#
# COMPACT_ATOMS: atom_id res chain seq x y z
N MET A 1 -8.03 0.46 -21.12
CA MET A 1 -7.29 -0.34 -20.12
C MET A 1 -6.49 0.64 -19.27
N PRO A 2 -6.56 0.60 -17.93
CA PRO A 2 -5.69 1.43 -17.10
C PRO A 2 -4.21 1.09 -17.32
N ARG A 3 -3.33 2.04 -17.02
CA ARG A 3 -1.88 1.93 -17.21
C ARG A 3 -1.12 2.30 -15.94
N CYS A 4 0.01 1.65 -15.75
CA CYS A 4 1.00 1.99 -14.73
C CYS A 4 1.63 3.36 -15.03
N GLN A 5 1.77 4.22 -14.02
CA GLN A 5 2.41 5.54 -14.21
C GLN A 5 3.94 5.46 -14.20
N ASP A 6 4.52 4.45 -13.56
CA ASP A 6 5.97 4.29 -13.49
C ASP A 6 6.57 3.77 -14.82
N CYS A 7 6.02 2.66 -15.34
CA CYS A 7 6.57 2.00 -16.53
C CYS A 7 5.64 2.00 -17.75
N GLY A 8 4.42 2.54 -17.65
CA GLY A 8 3.46 2.58 -18.76
C GLY A 8 2.83 1.22 -19.12
N GLY A 9 3.15 0.18 -18.36
CA GLY A 9 2.62 -1.18 -18.52
C GLY A 9 1.10 -1.25 -18.37
N TYR A 10 0.49 -2.27 -18.98
CA TYR A 10 -0.95 -2.49 -18.90
C TYR A 10 -1.35 -3.13 -17.58
N VAL A 11 -2.39 -2.59 -16.94
CA VAL A 11 -2.97 -3.16 -15.70
C VAL A 11 -4.47 -3.37 -15.84
N THR A 12 -5.03 -4.23 -15.00
CA THR A 12 -6.47 -4.50 -14.96
C THR A 12 -7.19 -3.49 -14.08
N ARG A 13 -8.52 -3.37 -14.26
CA ARG A 13 -9.33 -2.50 -13.41
C ARG A 13 -9.38 -3.00 -11.97
N ASP A 14 -9.39 -4.30 -11.78
CA ASP A 14 -9.34 -4.95 -10.47
C ASP A 14 -8.01 -4.64 -9.76
N PHE A 15 -6.90 -4.58 -10.51
CA PHE A 15 -5.61 -4.21 -9.96
C PHE A 15 -5.60 -2.77 -9.43
N VAL A 16 -6.10 -1.82 -10.24
CA VAL A 16 -6.24 -0.41 -9.83
C VAL A 16 -7.18 -0.25 -8.62
N ARG A 17 -8.19 -1.12 -8.48
CA ARG A 17 -9.10 -1.06 -7.34
C ARG A 17 -8.42 -1.41 -6.01
N VAL A 18 -7.43 -2.31 -6.05
CA VAL A 18 -6.75 -2.81 -4.84
C VAL A 18 -5.51 -1.98 -4.51
N PHE A 19 -4.73 -1.60 -5.52
CA PHE A 19 -3.42 -0.96 -5.35
C PHE A 19 -3.38 0.48 -5.86
N GLY A 20 -4.43 0.94 -6.52
CA GLY A 20 -4.49 2.27 -7.11
C GLY A 20 -5.12 3.32 -6.19
N ILE A 21 -4.74 4.57 -6.42
CA ILE A 21 -5.28 5.76 -5.76
C ILE A 21 -5.83 6.65 -6.87
N ASP A 22 -7.06 7.17 -6.68
CA ASP A 22 -7.76 8.00 -7.66
C ASP A 22 -7.87 7.38 -9.07
N GLY A 23 -7.93 6.04 -9.14
CA GLY A 23 -8.05 5.32 -10.41
C GLY A 23 -6.74 5.21 -11.20
N THR A 24 -5.60 5.54 -10.59
CA THR A 24 -4.26 5.36 -11.16
C THR A 24 -3.40 4.50 -10.24
N VAL A 25 -2.40 3.83 -10.81
CA VAL A 25 -1.47 3.02 -10.00
C VAL A 25 -0.04 3.52 -10.21
N ALA A 26 0.66 3.73 -9.09
CA ALA A 26 2.04 4.22 -9.11
C ALA A 26 2.97 3.17 -9.73
N GLY A 27 2.90 1.90 -9.29
CA GLY A 27 3.69 0.79 -9.84
C GLY A 27 2.83 -0.36 -10.34
N CYS A 28 3.43 -1.32 -11.05
CA CYS A 28 2.76 -2.55 -11.46
C CYS A 28 3.72 -3.75 -11.41
N PRO A 29 3.24 -5.01 -11.40
CA PRO A 29 4.08 -6.19 -11.26
C PRO A 29 5.08 -6.39 -12.42
N ASP A 30 4.96 -5.62 -13.50
CA ASP A 30 5.87 -5.63 -14.65
C ASP A 30 7.18 -4.87 -14.36
N CYS A 31 7.12 -3.84 -13.48
CA CYS A 31 8.25 -2.97 -13.19
C CYS A 31 8.63 -2.87 -11.70
N THR A 32 7.82 -3.41 -10.79
CA THR A 32 8.09 -3.42 -9.35
C THR A 32 7.56 -4.69 -8.69
N THR A 33 7.97 -4.95 -7.44
CA THR A 33 7.47 -6.09 -6.66
C THR A 33 6.19 -5.74 -5.89
N TYR A 34 5.38 -6.74 -5.55
CA TYR A 34 4.19 -6.57 -4.70
C TYR A 34 4.51 -5.97 -3.33
N ARG A 35 5.71 -6.20 -2.80
CA ARG A 35 6.14 -5.62 -1.52
C ARG A 35 6.23 -4.09 -1.61
N GLU A 36 6.84 -3.57 -2.67
CA GLU A 36 6.97 -2.14 -2.93
C GLU A 36 5.61 -1.49 -3.25
N LEU A 37 4.71 -2.22 -3.91
CA LEU A 37 3.33 -1.77 -4.16
C LEU A 37 2.53 -1.60 -2.87
N GLN A 38 2.70 -2.53 -1.93
CA GLN A 38 2.05 -2.47 -0.62
C GLN A 38 2.63 -1.32 0.21
N GLU A 39 3.97 -1.23 0.28
CA GLU A 39 4.66 -0.22 1.08
C GLU A 39 4.49 1.21 0.53
N GLY A 40 4.29 1.37 -0.77
CA GLY A 40 4.03 2.68 -1.40
C GLY A 40 2.55 3.12 -1.43
N GLY A 41 1.60 2.21 -1.16
CA GLY A 41 0.16 2.46 -1.42
C GLY A 41 -0.80 2.04 -0.30
N GLY A 42 -0.34 1.36 0.74
CA GLY A 42 -1.20 0.88 1.81
C GLY A 42 -0.45 0.78 3.12
N VAL A 43 -0.97 1.46 4.11
CA VAL A 43 -0.55 1.50 5.51
C VAL A 43 0.69 2.36 5.78
N GLU A 44 0.44 3.63 6.11
CA GLU A 44 1.10 4.18 7.28
C GLU A 44 0.67 3.31 8.47
N ASP A 45 1.38 2.20 8.68
CA ASP A 45 1.40 1.47 9.94
C ASP A 45 2.22 2.31 10.94
N ALA A 46 1.74 3.52 11.17
CA ALA A 46 2.34 4.52 12.02
C ALA A 46 1.19 5.32 12.61
N THR A 47 0.51 4.72 13.58
CA THR A 47 -0.09 5.39 14.77
C THR A 47 -1.30 4.63 15.32
N ASP A 48 -1.17 3.31 15.53
CA ASP A 48 -1.93 2.67 16.63
C ASP A 48 -1.01 1.85 17.53
N SER A 49 0.14 2.43 17.87
CA SER A 49 0.89 2.03 19.07
C SER A 49 0.55 2.91 20.27
N THR A 50 -0.55 3.68 20.22
CA THR A 50 -1.14 4.29 21.43
C THR A 50 -1.97 3.26 22.20
N TRP A 51 -1.54 1.99 22.20
CA TRP A 51 -1.75 1.17 23.37
C TRP A 51 -0.74 1.64 24.41
N THR A 52 -1.15 2.62 25.21
CA THR A 52 -0.46 2.99 26.45
C THR A 52 -0.19 1.71 27.24
N ALA A 53 1.06 1.25 27.23
CA ALA A 53 1.55 0.33 28.23
C ALA A 53 1.31 1.02 29.58
N LYS A 54 0.30 0.57 30.32
CA LYS A 54 0.20 0.93 31.73
C LYS A 54 1.32 0.18 32.44
N PRO A 55 2.33 0.85 33.02
CA PRO A 55 3.08 0.20 34.07
C PRO A 55 2.14 0.05 35.27
N ASP A 56 2.44 -0.95 36.09
CA ASP A 56 1.89 -1.17 37.43
C ASP A 56 0.72 -2.17 37.55
N ARG A 57 1.09 -3.40 37.93
CA ARG A 57 0.62 -3.93 39.22
C ARG A 57 1.65 -4.89 39.80
N SER A 58 2.47 -4.37 40.71
CA SER A 58 3.14 -5.21 41.71
C SER A 58 2.08 -5.74 42.68
N THR A 59 2.03 -7.05 42.87
CA THR A 59 1.42 -7.70 44.05
C THR A 59 2.29 -8.88 44.40
#